data_AF-A0A1W1CFJ7-F1
#
_entry.id   AF-A0A1W1CFJ7-F1
#
_cell.length_a   1.000
_cell.length_b   1.000
_cell.length_c   1.000
_cell.angle_alpha   90.00
_cell.angle_beta   90.00
_cell.angle_gamma   90.00
#
_symmetry.space_group_name_H-M   'P 1'
#
loop_
_entity.id
_entity.type
_entity.pdbx_description
1 polymer ?
#
loop_
_entity_poly.entity_id
_entity_poly.type
_entity_poly.pdbx_seq_one_letter_code
_entity_poly.pdbx_strand_id
1 'polypeptide(L)' 'MNRHISHENSANEIFDALNNNMKPRWIKVVADYNPRGNVHTVITVDSRV' A
#
# COMPACT_ATOMS: atom_id res chain seq x y z
N MET A 1 -6.98 -8.88 16.27
CA MET A 1 -8.13 -8.45 15.45
C MET A 1 -7.79 -8.75 13.99
N ASN A 2 -8.65 -9.47 13.28
CA ASN A 2 -8.50 -9.71 11.85
C ASN A 2 -9.41 -8.74 11.10
N ARG A 3 -8.87 -8.02 10.12
CA ARG A 3 -9.62 -7.06 9.29
C ARG A 3 -9.73 -7.59 7.88
N HIS A 4 -10.95 -7.59 7.33
CA HIS A 4 -11.20 -7.91 5.93
C HIS A 4 -11.15 -6.62 5.12
N ILE A 5 -9.99 -6.34 4.51
CA ILE A 5 -9.76 -5.17 3.66
C ILE A 5 -9.18 -5.62 2.33
N SER A 6 -9.38 -4.83 1.28
CA SER A 6 -8.78 -5.09 -0.03
C SER A 6 -7.26 -4.89 0.03
N HIS A 7 -6.54 -5.51 -0.92
CA HIS A 7 -5.11 -5.26 -1.11
C HIS A 7 -4.86 -3.76 -1.32
N GLU A 8 -5.67 -3.09 -2.15
CA GLU A 8 -5.56 -1.66 -2.43
C GLU A 8 -5.75 -0.78 -1.19
N ASN A 9 -6.82 -1.01 -0.42
CA ASN A 9 -7.05 -0.27 0.82
C ASN A 9 -5.92 -0.50 1.84
N SER A 10 -5.38 -1.72 1.92
CA SER A 10 -4.26 -1.98 2.83
C SER A 10 -2.99 -1.25 2.41
N ALA A 11 -2.69 -1.15 1.11
CA ALA A 11 -1.56 -0.38 0.59
C ALA A 11 -1.72 1.13 0.85
N ASN A 12 -2.93 1.66 0.60
CA ASN A 12 -3.26 3.07 0.86
C ASN A 12 -3.18 3.41 2.35
N GLU A 13 -3.70 2.56 3.24
CA GLU A 13 -3.65 2.78 4.69
C GLU A 13 -2.19 2.82 5.20
N ILE A 14 -1.32 1.94 4.69
CA ILE A 14 0.11 1.97 5.00
C ILE A 14 0.76 3.27 4.51
N PHE A 15 0.48 3.67 3.26
CA PHE A 15 1.01 4.91 2.70
C PHE A 15 0.58 6.13 3.53
N ASP A 16 -0.72 6.25 3.82
CA ASP A 16 -1.28 7.36 4.59
C ASP A 16 -0.69 7.41 5.99
N ALA A 17 -0.59 6.28 6.67
CA ALA A 17 0.03 6.20 7.99
C ALA A 17 1.48 6.68 7.95
N LEU A 18 2.28 6.21 7.00
CA LEU A 18 3.69 6.63 6.88
C LEU A 18 3.81 8.11 6.51
N ASN A 19 3.03 8.57 5.54
CA ASN A 19 3.08 9.95 5.06
C ASN A 19 2.67 10.95 6.16
N ASN A 20 1.60 10.66 6.89
CA ASN A 20 1.09 11.54 7.95
C ASN A 20 2.03 11.61 9.17
N ASN A 21 2.61 10.47 9.56
CA ASN A 21 3.46 10.41 10.76
C ASN A 21 4.89 10.88 10.49
N MET A 22 5.48 10.52 9.34
CA MET A 22 6.88 10.82 9.05
C MET A 22 7.07 12.14 8.30
N LYS A 23 6.03 12.65 7.63
CA LYS A 23 6.07 13.87 6.79
C LYS A 23 7.30 13.90 5.86
N PRO A 24 7.56 12.81 5.11
CA PRO A 24 8.76 12.71 4.31
C PRO A 24 8.72 13.71 3.13
N ARG A 25 9.89 14.13 2.64
CA ARG A 25 9.98 14.94 1.41
C ARG A 25 9.46 14.19 0.17
N TRP A 26 9.46 12.86 0.23
CA TRP A 26 8.93 11.96 -0.78
C TRP A 26 8.79 10.57 -0.19
N ILE A 27 7.73 9.88 -0.60
CA ILE A 27 7.50 8.49 -0.24
C ILE A 27 6.88 7.74 -1.42
N LYS A 28 7.34 6.50 -1.57
CA LYS A 28 6.79 5.51 -2.48
C LYS A 28 6.60 4.21 -1.72
N VAL A 29 5.41 3.64 -1.80
CA VAL A 29 5.06 2.34 -1.20
C VAL A 29 4.78 1.36 -2.33
N VAL A 30 5.42 0.20 -2.29
CA VAL A 30 5.16 -0.93 -3.20
C VAL A 30 4.68 -2.08 -2.34
N ALA A 31 3.40 -2.40 -2.45
CA ALA A 31 2.77 -3.53 -1.78
C ALA A 31 2.68 -4.70 -2.76
N ASP A 32 3.48 -5.73 -2.51
CA ASP A 32 3.62 -6.94 -3.32
C ASP A 32 2.87 -8.09 -2.62
N TYR A 33 1.79 -8.58 -3.26
CA TYR A 33 0.92 -9.60 -2.68
C TYR A 33 1.13 -10.96 -3.35
N ASN A 34 1.11 -12.01 -2.52
CA ASN A 34 1.16 -13.38 -3.02
C ASN A 34 0.04 -13.64 -4.05
N PRO A 35 0.32 -14.39 -5.13
CA PRO A 35 -0.67 -14.70 -6.14
C PRO A 35 -1.91 -15.42 -5.59
N ARG A 36 -3.09 -15.07 -6.12
CA ARG A 36 -4.36 -15.74 -5.82
C ARG A 36 -5.08 -16.11 -7.11
N GLY A 37 -5.29 -17.41 -7.33
CA GLY A 37 -5.94 -17.90 -8.56
C GLY A 37 -5.18 -17.52 -9.83
N ASN A 38 -3.85 -17.64 -9.81
CA ASN A 38 -2.92 -17.21 -10.86
C ASN A 38 -2.83 -15.70 -11.13
N VAL A 39 -3.48 -14.87 -10.31
CA VAL A 39 -3.36 -13.42 -10.41
C VAL A 39 -2.40 -12.92 -9.33
N HIS A 40 -1.32 -12.26 -9.75
CA HIS A 40 -0.41 -11.55 -8.88
C HIS A 40 -0.77 -10.07 -8.85
N THR A 41 -0.87 -9.50 -7.65
CA THR A 41 -1.24 -8.10 -7.47
C THR A 41 -0.07 -7.35 -6.86
N VAL A 42 0.41 -6.34 -7.57
CA VAL A 42 1.40 -5.38 -7.07
C VAL A 42 0.78 -3.99 -7.13
N ILE A 43 0.81 -3.28 -6.01
CA ILE A 43 0.22 -1.94 -5.88
C ILE A 43 1.34 -0.96 -5.58
N THR A 44 1.42 0.12 -6.35
CA THR A 44 2.40 1.18 -6.16
C THR A 44 1.69 2.49 -5.89
N VAL A 45 2.01 3.12 -4.76
CA VAL A 45 1.55 4.46 -4.39
C VAL A 45 2.78 5.36 -4.29
N ASP A 46 2.76 6.50 -4.96
CA ASP A 46 3.89 7.43 -5.00
C ASP A 46 3.39 8.85 -4.81
N SER A 47 4.01 9.59 -3.88
CA SER A 47 3.58 10.94 -3.51
C SER A 47 3.92 12.02 -4.56
N ARG A 48 4.58 11.65 -5.66
CA ARG A 48 5.01 12.58 -6.74
C ARG A 48 4.28 12.37 -8.06
N VAL A 49 3.31 11.46 -8.11
CA VAL A 49 2.49 11.22 -9.31
C VAL A 49 1.37 12.24 -9.40
#